data_AF-A0A2R5F882-F1
#
_entry.id   AF-A0A2R5F882-F1
#
_cell.length_a   1.000
_cell.length_b   1.000
_cell.length_c   1.000
_cell.angle_alpha   90.00
_cell.angle_beta   90.00
_cell.angle_gamma   90.00
#
_symmetry.space_group_name_H-M   'P 1'
#
loop_
_entity.id
_entity.type
_entity.pdbx_description
1 polymer ?
#
loop_
_entity_poly.entity_id
_entity_poly.type
_entity_poly.pdbx_seq_one_letter_code
_entity_poly.pdbx_strand_id
1 'polypeptide(L)'
;MATAVEQLEQGKKRLESLTVRRQHAQVQLEAGRQQLADAQREAMERYGTADLAELKRILARQEADNERALGEFQTSVAEFEGFISKIEAALADPVAMASLLASMPEQAAPVSPAEAAPAPAFSSEDI
;
A
#
# COMPACT_ATOMS: atom_id res chain seq x y z
N MET A 1 55.95 37.80 16.63
CA MET A 1 55.43 37.55 15.27
C MET A 1 55.63 36.07 14.98
N ALA A 2 54.59 35.35 14.55
CA ALA A 2 54.74 33.94 14.18
C ALA A 2 55.77 33.83 13.05
N THR A 3 56.68 32.86 13.15
CA THR A 3 57.73 32.67 12.15
C THR A 3 57.15 32.15 10.83
N ALA A 4 57.84 32.39 9.71
CA ALA A 4 57.38 31.93 8.39
C ALA A 4 57.15 30.40 8.34
N VAL A 5 57.90 29.64 9.15
CA VAL A 5 57.76 28.19 9.29
C VAL A 5 56.45 27.81 9.99
N GLU A 6 56.10 28.49 11.09
CA GLU A 6 54.82 28.25 11.80
C GLU A 6 53.60 28.57 10.92
N GLN A 7 53.66 29.63 10.12
CA GLN A 7 52.59 29.97 9.17
C GLN A 7 52.42 28.90 8.09
N LEU A 8 53.52 28.33 7.60
CA LEU A 8 53.52 27.27 6.60
C LEU A 8 52.96 25.97 7.17
N GLU A 9 53.31 25.62 8.42
CA GLU A 9 52.72 24.47 9.11
C GLU A 9 51.22 24.63 9.38
N GLN A 10 50.78 25.82 9.80
CA GLN A 10 49.34 26.11 9.94
C GLN A 10 48.60 26.01 8.60
N GLY A 11 49.22 26.49 7.51
CA GLY A 11 48.69 26.36 6.16
C GLY A 11 48.51 24.90 5.74
N LYS A 12 49.51 24.05 5.99
CA LYS A 12 49.44 22.59 5.72
C LYS A 12 48.30 21.92 6.50
N LYS A 13 48.20 22.17 7.81
CA LYS A 13 47.11 21.61 8.64
C LYS A 13 45.73 22.04 8.14
N ARG A 14 45.59 23.30 7.71
CA ARG A 14 44.34 23.79 7.10
C ARG A 14 44.04 23.07 5.79
N LEU A 15 45.01 22.92 4.89
CA LEU A 15 44.85 22.20 3.63
C LEU A 15 44.43 20.74 3.84
N GLU A 16 45.06 20.05 4.78
CA GLU A 16 44.71 18.67 5.15
C GLU A 16 43.26 18.60 5.65
N SER A 17 42.86 19.50 6.56
CA SER A 17 41.49 19.54 7.09
C SER A 17 40.44 19.80 6.00
N LEU A 18 40.76 20.69 5.04
CA LEU A 18 39.88 20.99 3.90
C LEU A 18 39.79 19.81 2.94
N THR A 19 40.90 19.10 2.73
CA THR A 19 40.94 17.91 1.87
C THR A 19 40.06 16.80 2.44
N VAL A 20 40.15 16.53 3.74
CA VAL A 20 39.31 15.56 4.43
C VAL A 20 37.84 15.96 4.36
N ARG A 21 37.51 17.23 4.63
CA ARG A 21 36.13 17.73 4.53
C ARG A 21 35.57 17.60 3.12
N ARG A 22 36.36 17.92 2.09
CA ARG A 22 35.98 17.76 0.68
C ARG A 22 35.70 16.30 0.34
N GLN A 23 36.59 15.38 0.74
CA GLN A 23 36.39 13.95 0.51
C GLN A 23 35.10 13.45 1.16
N HIS A 24 34.86 13.83 2.41
CA HIS A 24 33.63 13.47 3.11
C HIS A 24 32.38 14.02 2.42
N ALA A 25 32.39 15.30 2.03
CA ALA A 25 31.28 15.91 1.30
C ALA A 25 31.04 15.22 -0.05
N GLN A 26 32.10 14.78 -0.73
CA GLN A 26 32.00 14.07 -2.00
C GLN A 26 31.34 12.69 -1.82
N VAL A 27 31.76 11.92 -0.81
CA VAL A 27 31.15 10.63 -0.48
C VAL A 27 29.67 10.80 -0.12
N GLN A 28 29.32 11.81 0.68
CA GLN A 28 27.93 12.09 1.02
C GLN A 28 27.09 12.47 -0.20
N LEU A 29 27.66 13.23 -1.13
CA LEU A 29 26.98 13.64 -2.34
C LEU A 29 26.74 12.46 -3.29
N GLU A 30 27.72 11.56 -3.42
CA GLU A 30 27.58 10.32 -4.19
C GLU A 30 26.52 9.40 -3.56
N ALA A 31 26.54 9.22 -2.24
CA ALA A 31 25.52 8.45 -1.52
C ALA A 31 24.12 9.04 -1.69
N GLY A 32 23.97 10.36 -1.58
CA GLY A 32 22.69 11.05 -1.76
C GLY A 32 22.16 10.93 -3.19
N ARG A 33 23.03 10.98 -4.20
CA ARG A 33 22.66 10.75 -5.60
C ARG A 33 22.15 9.34 -5.82
N GLN A 34 22.82 8.35 -5.24
CA GLN A 34 22.40 6.96 -5.34
C GLN A 34 21.02 6.75 -4.70
N GLN A 35 20.82 7.27 -3.48
CA GLN A 35 19.53 7.21 -2.79
C GLN A 35 18.40 7.85 -3.60
N LEU A 36 18.65 9.01 -4.22
CA LEU A 36 17.67 9.67 -5.07
C LEU A 36 17.33 8.81 -6.30
N ALA A 37 18.33 8.24 -6.96
CA ALA A 37 18.12 7.40 -8.13
C ALA A 37 17.32 6.13 -7.80
N ASP A 38 17.59 5.51 -6.64
CA ASP A 38 16.87 4.33 -6.19
C ASP A 38 15.42 4.68 -5.80
N ALA A 39 15.20 5.78 -5.10
CA ALA A 39 13.85 6.25 -4.77
C ALA A 39 13.02 6.60 -6.03
N GLN A 40 13.65 7.22 -7.04
CA GLN A 40 12.99 7.50 -8.32
C GLN A 40 12.63 6.22 -9.08
N ARG A 41 13.52 5.22 -9.05
CA ARG A 41 13.26 3.92 -9.68
C ARG A 41 12.10 3.20 -9.00
N GLU A 42 12.12 3.11 -7.67
CA GLU A 42 11.04 2.52 -6.88
C GLU A 42 9.69 3.22 -7.12
N ALA A 43 9.70 4.55 -7.19
CA ALA A 43 8.49 5.32 -7.50
C ALA A 43 7.97 5.03 -8.91
N MET A 44 8.85 4.96 -9.90
CA MET A 44 8.49 4.62 -11.28
C MET A 44 7.96 3.18 -11.40
N GLU A 45 8.58 2.22 -10.70
CA GLU A 45 8.17 0.81 -10.70
C GLU A 45 6.79 0.61 -10.04
N ARG A 46 6.55 1.27 -8.89
CA ARG A 46 5.29 1.09 -8.14
C ARG A 46 4.14 1.95 -8.65
N TYR A 47 4.43 3.18 -9.07
CA TYR A 47 3.42 4.19 -9.34
C TYR A 47 3.46 4.71 -10.78
N GLY A 48 4.42 4.28 -11.60
CA GLY A 48 4.57 4.72 -13.00
C GLY A 48 5.12 6.14 -13.15
N THR A 49 5.45 6.81 -12.04
CA THR A 49 5.92 8.21 -12.02
C THR A 49 6.86 8.44 -10.84
N ALA A 50 7.83 9.32 -11.03
CA ALA A 50 8.68 9.85 -9.96
C ALA A 50 8.40 11.34 -9.68
N ASP A 51 7.37 11.92 -10.30
CA ASP A 51 6.93 13.28 -10.01
C ASP A 51 6.24 13.33 -8.65
N LEU A 52 6.84 14.10 -7.73
CA LEU A 52 6.34 14.26 -6.38
C LEU A 52 4.89 14.82 -6.34
N ALA A 53 4.52 15.69 -7.28
CA ALA A 53 3.18 16.24 -7.33
C ALA A 53 2.16 15.17 -7.73
N GLU A 54 2.51 14.32 -8.69
CA GLU A 54 1.69 13.21 -9.14
C GLU A 54 1.57 12.12 -8.06
N LEU A 55 2.68 11.74 -7.41
CA LEU A 55 2.69 10.81 -6.28
C LEU A 55 1.76 11.27 -5.15
N LYS A 56 1.75 12.57 -4.83
CA LYS A 56 0.82 13.13 -3.85
C LYS A 56 -0.65 13.01 -4.27
N ARG A 57 -0.96 13.15 -5.56
CA ARG A 57 -2.33 12.94 -6.07
C ARG A 57 -2.72 11.46 -6.00
N ILE A 58 -1.81 10.56 -6.34
CA ILE A 58 -2.02 9.11 -6.23
C ILE A 58 -2.33 8.74 -4.78
N LEU A 59 -1.53 9.24 -3.82
CA LEU A 59 -1.75 9.01 -2.40
C LEU A 59 -3.13 9.51 -1.96
N ALA A 60 -3.48 10.76 -2.26
CA ALA A 60 -4.79 11.33 -1.88
C ALA A 60 -5.97 10.53 -2.47
N ARG A 61 -5.82 10.03 -3.70
CA ARG A 61 -6.84 9.16 -4.32
C ARG A 61 -6.94 7.82 -3.59
N GLN A 62 -5.82 7.18 -3.29
CA GLN A 62 -5.80 5.90 -2.57
C GLN A 62 -6.39 6.04 -1.16
N GLU A 63 -6.11 7.14 -0.46
CA GLU A 63 -6.72 7.44 0.84
C GLU A 63 -8.25 7.56 0.72
N ALA A 64 -8.75 8.32 -0.26
CA ALA A 64 -10.19 8.45 -0.49
C ALA A 64 -10.86 7.13 -0.88
N ASP A 65 -10.21 6.31 -1.72
CA ASP A 65 -10.73 5.00 -2.11
C ASP A 65 -10.73 4.02 -0.93
N ASN A 66 -9.71 4.07 -0.05
CA ASN A 66 -9.67 3.29 1.19
C ASN A 66 -10.78 3.71 2.18
N GLU A 67 -11.03 5.01 2.33
CA GLU A 67 -12.12 5.49 3.20
C GLU A 67 -13.48 5.00 2.72
N ARG A 68 -13.73 4.99 1.40
CA ARG A 68 -14.96 4.43 0.83
C ARG A 68 -15.06 2.93 1.09
N ALA A 69 -14.00 2.18 0.79
CA ALA A 69 -13.97 0.73 0.99
C ALA A 69 -14.17 0.37 2.48
N LEU A 70 -13.63 1.16 3.41
CA LEU A 70 -13.85 0.99 4.83
C LEU A 70 -15.32 1.22 5.21
N GLY A 71 -15.96 2.24 4.65
CA GLY A 71 -17.39 2.50 4.86
C GLY A 71 -18.26 1.35 4.35
N GLU A 72 -18.02 0.89 3.12
CA GLU A 72 -18.72 -0.26 2.53
C GLU A 72 -18.54 -1.54 3.35
N PHE A 73 -17.31 -1.78 3.83
CA PHE A 73 -17.01 -2.89 4.70
C PHE A 73 -17.80 -2.82 6.02
N GLN A 74 -17.83 -1.66 6.67
CA GLN A 74 -18.59 -1.47 7.91
C GLN A 74 -20.09 -1.65 7.71
N THR A 75 -20.66 -1.15 6.61
CA THR A 75 -22.06 -1.40 6.26
C THR A 75 -22.33 -2.88 6.09
N SER A 76 -21.46 -3.59 5.35
CA SER A 76 -21.60 -5.03 5.13
C SER A 76 -21.55 -5.81 6.45
N VAL A 77 -20.63 -5.45 7.35
CA VAL A 77 -20.53 -6.06 8.69
C VAL A 77 -21.83 -5.86 9.47
N ALA A 78 -22.37 -4.65 9.51
CA ALA A 78 -23.61 -4.35 10.23
C ALA A 78 -24.82 -5.12 9.65
N GLU A 79 -24.88 -5.29 8.33
CA GLU A 79 -25.90 -6.10 7.67
C GLU A 79 -25.80 -7.58 8.06
N PHE A 80 -24.58 -8.14 8.05
CA PHE A 80 -24.34 -9.53 8.49
C PHE A 80 -24.69 -9.74 9.96
N GLU A 81 -24.30 -8.82 10.84
CA GLU A 81 -24.69 -8.85 12.25
C GLU A 81 -26.22 -8.85 12.40
N GLY A 82 -26.92 -8.01 11.64
CA GLY A 82 -28.37 -7.97 11.61
C GLY A 82 -29.02 -9.29 11.12
N PHE A 83 -28.43 -9.94 10.11
CA PHE A 83 -28.89 -11.26 9.66
C PHE A 83 -28.67 -12.34 10.71
N ILE A 84 -27.51 -12.34 11.37
CA ILE A 84 -27.20 -13.29 12.45
C ILE A 84 -28.22 -13.14 13.58
N SER A 85 -28.48 -11.93 14.05
CA SER A 85 -29.48 -11.70 15.11
C SER A 85 -30.88 -12.16 14.73
N LYS A 86 -31.30 -12.00 13.47
CA LYS A 86 -32.59 -12.51 12.98
C LYS A 86 -32.65 -14.04 13.01
N ILE A 87 -31.56 -14.71 12.61
CA ILE A 87 -31.46 -16.18 12.64
C ILE A 87 -31.47 -16.68 14.09
N GLU A 88 -30.70 -16.04 14.99
CA GLU A 88 -30.68 -16.40 16.41
C GLU A 88 -32.05 -16.24 17.06
N ALA A 89 -32.76 -15.14 16.78
CA ALA A 89 -34.12 -14.92 17.27
C ALA A 89 -35.11 -15.97 16.72
N ALA A 90 -35.01 -16.31 15.44
CA ALA A 90 -35.80 -17.36 14.82
C ALA A 90 -35.54 -18.74 15.45
N LEU A 91 -34.30 -19.07 15.76
CA LEU A 91 -33.96 -20.34 16.42
C LEU A 91 -34.48 -20.40 17.87
N ALA A 92 -34.62 -19.26 18.55
CA ALA A 92 -35.11 -19.18 19.92
C ALA A 92 -36.66 -19.16 20.02
N ASP A 93 -37.38 -18.74 18.98
CA ASP A 93 -38.85 -18.66 18.97
C ASP A 93 -39.45 -19.25 17.67
N PRO A 94 -40.30 -20.31 17.76
CA PRO A 94 -40.94 -20.92 16.60
C PRO A 94 -41.82 -19.96 15.77
N VAL A 95 -42.37 -18.88 16.35
CA VAL A 95 -43.14 -17.87 15.60
C VAL A 95 -42.21 -16.96 14.77
N ALA A 96 -41.05 -16.61 15.34
CA ALA A 96 -40.01 -15.88 14.63
C ALA A 96 -39.39 -16.72 13.50
N MET A 97 -39.22 -18.03 13.69
CA MET A 97 -38.80 -18.96 12.62
C MET A 97 -39.77 -18.97 11.44
N ALA A 98 -41.08 -19.04 11.71
CA ALA A 98 -42.10 -19.01 10.66
C ALA A 98 -42.09 -17.69 9.87
N SER A 99 -41.86 -16.56 10.54
CA SER A 99 -41.74 -15.24 9.88
C SER A 99 -40.45 -15.10 9.07
N LEU A 100 -39.32 -15.63 9.57
CA LEU A 100 -38.06 -15.64 8.84
C LEU A 100 -38.21 -16.45 7.53
N LEU A 101 -38.74 -17.67 7.62
CA LEU A 101 -38.98 -18.55 6.46
C LEU A 101 -39.93 -17.93 5.44
N ALA A 102 -40.95 -17.19 5.88
CA ALA A 102 -41.88 -16.49 4.98
C ALA A 102 -41.27 -15.24 4.31
N SER A 103 -40.23 -14.65 4.90
CA SER A 103 -39.52 -13.48 4.36
C SER A 103 -38.33 -13.83 3.47
N MET A 104 -37.91 -15.10 3.46
CA MET A 104 -36.90 -15.57 2.51
C MET A 104 -37.51 -15.63 1.12
N PRO A 105 -36.83 -15.12 0.08
CA PRO A 105 -37.30 -15.34 -1.29
C PRO A 105 -37.37 -16.86 -1.53
N GLU A 106 -38.47 -17.31 -2.16
CA GLU A 106 -38.56 -18.66 -2.71
C GLU A 106 -37.28 -18.87 -3.52
N GLN A 107 -36.44 -19.83 -3.12
CA GLN A 107 -35.29 -20.21 -3.91
C GLN A 107 -35.79 -20.53 -5.32
N ALA A 108 -35.48 -19.66 -6.28
CA ALA A 108 -35.61 -20.01 -7.68
C ALA A 108 -34.82 -21.32 -7.85
N ALA A 109 -35.52 -22.35 -8.33
CA ALA A 109 -34.98 -23.69 -8.50
C ALA A 109 -33.56 -23.65 -9.08
N PRO A 110 -32.64 -24.52 -8.63
CA PRO A 110 -31.27 -24.53 -9.14
C PRO A 110 -31.33 -24.67 -10.66
N VAL A 111 -30.84 -23.66 -11.37
CA VAL A 111 -30.54 -23.78 -12.80
C VAL A 111 -29.59 -24.96 -12.95
N SER A 112 -30.07 -25.97 -13.69
CA SER A 112 -29.37 -27.24 -13.92
C SER A 112 -27.93 -26.99 -14.40
N PRO A 113 -26.92 -27.71 -13.90
CA PRO A 113 -25.54 -27.56 -14.33
C PRO A 113 -25.35 -28.28 -15.68
N ALA A 114 -25.90 -27.72 -16.75
CA ALA A 114 -25.77 -28.29 -18.09
C ALA A 114 -25.04 -27.38 -19.08
N GLU A 115 -24.61 -26.18 -18.70
CA GLU A 115 -23.86 -25.30 -19.61
C GLU A 115 -22.89 -24.37 -18.86
N ALA A 116 -22.03 -24.95 -18.04
CA ALA A 116 -20.80 -24.27 -17.64
C ALA A 116 -19.80 -24.39 -18.80
N ALA A 117 -19.57 -23.28 -19.50
CA ALA A 117 -18.52 -23.15 -20.51
C ALA A 117 -17.18 -23.69 -19.98
N PRO A 118 -16.34 -24.32 -20.83
CA PRO A 118 -15.08 -24.89 -20.39
C PRO A 118 -14.17 -23.78 -19.84
N ALA A 119 -13.72 -23.94 -18.60
CA ALA A 119 -12.73 -23.06 -17.99
C ALA A 119 -11.43 -23.08 -18.80
N PRO A 120 -10.72 -21.94 -18.95
CA PRO A 120 -9.41 -21.93 -19.59
C PRO A 120 -8.43 -22.76 -18.76
N ALA A 121 -7.75 -23.69 -19.41
CA ALA A 121 -6.70 -24.51 -18.82
C ALA A 121 -5.53 -23.59 -18.40
N PHE A 122 -5.34 -23.42 -17.09
CA PHE A 122 -4.09 -22.91 -16.55
C PHE A 122 -3.11 -24.09 -16.50
N SER A 123 -2.22 -24.15 -17.48
CA SER A 123 -1.07 -25.04 -17.51
C SER A 123 -0.09 -24.64 -16.40
N SER A 124 0.20 -25.56 -15.49
CA SER A 124 1.15 -25.39 -14.38
C SER A 124 2.60 -25.54 -14.85
N GLU A 125 2.99 -24.85 -15.92
CA GLU A 125 4.33 -25.01 -16.54
C GLU A 125 5.09 -23.71 -16.76
N ASP A 126 4.70 -22.60 -16.13
CA ASP A 126 5.48 -21.36 -16.08
C ASP A 126 5.68 -20.87 -14.63
N ILE A 127 6.40 -21.68 -13.83
CA ILE A 127 7.19 -21.20 -12.67
C ILE A 127 8.62 -21.69 -12.84
#